data_AF-C4YED1-F1
#
_entry.id   AF-C4YED1-F1
#
_cell.length_a   1.000
_cell.length_b   1.000
_cell.length_c   1.000
_cell.angle_alpha   90.00
_cell.angle_beta   90.00
_cell.angle_gamma   90.00
#
_symmetry.space_group_name_H-M   'P 1'
#
loop_
_entity.id
_entity.type
_entity.pdbx_description
1 polymer ?
#
loop_
_entity_poly.entity_id
_entity_poly.type
_entity_poly.pdbx_seq_one_letter_code
_entity_poly.pdbx_strand_id
1 'polypeptide(L)'
;MTKTSHLIILPCHSIWKSGPNLGETRDEWHLVDFQIEGYDHLAFKQQILTSLQQLQQDPESYLIISGGETKLDAGPISESLSYYLLASKLCQNDSSILSRVSTEVFARDSFENVIFSICRYYELFAMYPEKITIVGFEFKRERFVKHHLQQALLFPENRINYIGNSPDPKDLDELEIEKYFQELNESEFKYAVKHFQNDWYGLSGSLLKKKIARNPFNRYHGYSESNPKLADFLRAIKDDITTTTTSTTRSNENIRDLLLDMVWVE
;
A
#
# COMPACT_ATOMS: atom_id res chain seq x y z
N MET A 1 -5.81 14.63 -23.58
CA MET A 1 -5.80 13.78 -22.36
C MET A 1 -5.95 14.72 -21.19
N THR A 2 -6.89 14.47 -20.28
CA THR A 2 -6.97 15.21 -19.01
C THR A 2 -5.63 15.04 -18.29
N LYS A 3 -5.03 16.14 -17.83
CA LYS A 3 -3.80 16.10 -17.06
C LYS A 3 -4.13 15.41 -15.73
N THR A 4 -3.59 14.22 -15.51
CA THR A 4 -3.63 13.55 -14.21
C THR A 4 -2.29 13.84 -13.54
N SER A 5 -2.32 14.51 -12.41
CA SER A 5 -1.13 14.98 -11.68
C SER A 5 -1.07 14.41 -10.25
N HIS A 6 -2.18 13.87 -9.75
CA HIS A 6 -2.34 13.46 -8.37
C HIS A 6 -2.65 11.96 -8.28
N LEU A 7 -1.76 11.20 -7.64
CA LEU A 7 -1.97 9.79 -7.35
C LEU A 7 -2.59 9.63 -5.95
N ILE A 8 -3.76 9.01 -5.88
CA ILE A 8 -4.34 8.50 -4.63
C ILE A 8 -3.98 7.02 -4.52
N ILE A 9 -3.37 6.61 -3.41
CA ILE A 9 -3.00 5.23 -3.12
C ILE A 9 -3.91 4.71 -2.00
N LEU A 10 -4.56 3.58 -2.25
CA LEU A 10 -5.27 2.79 -1.23
C LEU A 10 -4.52 1.47 -1.00
N PRO A 11 -3.62 1.38 -0.02
CA PRO A 11 -2.96 0.14 0.35
C PRO A 11 -3.94 -0.83 1.01
N CYS A 12 -3.99 -2.07 0.53
CA CYS A 12 -4.89 -3.08 1.09
C CYS A 12 -4.28 -3.79 2.29
N HIS A 13 -5.16 -4.37 3.13
CA HIS A 13 -4.81 -5.02 4.39
C HIS A 13 -5.57 -6.34 4.63
N SER A 14 -6.47 -6.72 3.71
CA SER A 14 -7.32 -7.90 3.80
C SER A 14 -7.92 -8.21 2.42
N ILE A 15 -8.75 -9.26 2.35
CA ILE A 15 -9.50 -9.65 1.15
C ILE A 15 -10.98 -9.63 1.51
N TRP A 16 -11.77 -8.89 0.74
CA TRP A 16 -13.23 -8.96 0.80
C TRP A 16 -13.72 -10.18 0.00
N LYS A 17 -14.46 -11.08 0.64
CA LYS A 17 -14.97 -12.35 0.09
C LYS A 17 -16.18 -12.19 -0.84
N SER A 18 -16.61 -10.96 -1.09
CA SER A 18 -17.93 -10.63 -1.62
C SER A 18 -19.07 -11.04 -0.67
N GLY A 19 -20.14 -10.24 -0.66
CA GLY A 19 -21.36 -10.57 0.05
C GLY A 19 -22.42 -9.48 -0.09
N PRO A 20 -23.63 -9.70 0.46
CA PRO A 20 -24.76 -8.79 0.34
C PRO A 20 -24.65 -7.55 1.24
N ASN A 21 -23.82 -7.59 2.30
CA ASN A 21 -23.71 -6.51 3.28
C ASN A 21 -22.65 -5.48 2.89
N LEU A 22 -22.05 -5.58 1.70
CA LEU A 22 -21.12 -4.58 1.16
C LEU A 22 -19.99 -4.23 2.13
N GLY A 23 -19.39 -5.25 2.74
CA GLY A 23 -18.24 -5.15 3.64
C GLY A 23 -18.59 -4.80 5.09
N GLU A 24 -19.87 -4.66 5.45
CA GLU A 24 -20.30 -4.30 6.82
C GLU A 24 -20.11 -5.43 7.85
N THR A 25 -19.94 -6.67 7.42
CA THR A 25 -19.87 -7.82 8.33
C THR A 25 -18.52 -8.52 8.28
N ARG A 26 -18.02 -8.96 9.44
CA ARG A 26 -16.70 -9.63 9.59
C ARG A 26 -16.56 -10.88 8.71
N ASP A 27 -17.64 -11.63 8.51
CA ASP A 27 -17.66 -12.85 7.71
C ASP A 27 -17.52 -12.60 6.20
N GLU A 28 -17.62 -11.35 5.73
CA GLU A 28 -17.30 -10.95 4.36
C GLU A 28 -15.81 -10.64 4.17
N TRP A 29 -14.96 -10.81 5.19
CA TRP A 29 -13.54 -10.47 5.11
C TRP A 29 -12.61 -11.59 5.59
N HIS A 30 -11.42 -11.68 5.01
CA HIS A 30 -10.32 -12.52 5.50
C HIS A 30 -9.53 -11.78 6.59
N LEU A 31 -10.10 -11.75 7.81
CA LEU A 31 -9.52 -11.07 8.97
C LEU A 31 -8.62 -12.01 9.78
N VAL A 32 -7.60 -11.44 10.41
CA VAL A 32 -6.85 -12.09 11.51
C VAL A 32 -7.33 -11.55 12.86
N ASP A 33 -6.97 -12.20 13.96
CA ASP A 33 -7.55 -11.96 15.29
C ASP A 33 -7.62 -10.48 15.72
N PHE A 34 -6.51 -9.74 15.63
CA PHE A 34 -6.52 -8.31 16.01
C PHE A 34 -7.41 -7.45 15.11
N GLN A 35 -7.60 -7.83 13.84
CA GLN A 35 -8.49 -7.14 12.90
C GLN A 35 -9.97 -7.43 13.21
N ILE A 36 -10.25 -8.57 13.82
CA ILE A 36 -11.59 -8.93 14.30
C ILE A 36 -11.94 -8.03 15.50
N GLU A 37 -11.05 -7.99 16.51
CA GLU A 37 -11.19 -7.16 17.71
C GLU A 37 -11.35 -5.67 17.36
N GLY A 38 -10.50 -5.16 16.47
CA GLY A 38 -10.53 -3.76 16.01
C GLY A 38 -11.67 -3.39 15.07
N TYR A 39 -12.56 -4.33 14.71
CA TYR A 39 -13.59 -4.11 13.68
C TYR A 39 -13.01 -3.55 12.36
N ASP A 40 -11.81 -3.97 11.98
CA ASP A 40 -11.03 -3.38 10.88
C ASP A 40 -11.76 -3.41 9.53
N HIS A 41 -12.66 -4.37 9.30
CA HIS A 41 -13.53 -4.40 8.11
C HIS A 41 -14.30 -3.09 7.87
N LEU A 42 -14.78 -2.44 8.94
CA LEU A 42 -15.44 -1.14 8.83
C LEU A 42 -14.45 -0.05 8.45
N ALA A 43 -13.24 -0.10 9.02
CA ALA A 43 -12.16 0.81 8.66
C ALA A 43 -11.72 0.63 7.19
N PHE A 44 -11.65 -0.61 6.69
CA PHE A 44 -11.33 -0.91 5.27
C PHE A 44 -12.40 -0.35 4.34
N LYS A 45 -13.68 -0.60 4.65
CA LYS A 45 -14.80 -0.03 3.90
C LYS A 45 -14.75 1.50 3.89
N GLN A 46 -14.49 2.11 5.05
CA GLN A 46 -14.38 3.57 5.15
C GLN A 46 -13.19 4.11 4.34
N GLN A 47 -12.04 3.42 4.32
CA GLN A 47 -10.90 3.80 3.48
C GLN A 47 -11.29 3.77 1.99
N ILE A 48 -12.03 2.75 1.53
CA ILE A 48 -12.54 2.70 0.15
C ILE A 48 -13.44 3.91 -0.14
N LEU A 49 -14.43 4.18 0.72
CA LEU A 49 -15.34 5.32 0.55
C LEU A 49 -14.59 6.65 0.54
N THR A 50 -13.63 6.84 1.44
CA THR A 50 -12.78 8.03 1.51
C THR A 50 -11.96 8.19 0.21
N SER A 51 -11.38 7.13 -0.32
CA SER A 51 -10.65 7.17 -1.60
C SER A 51 -11.56 7.56 -2.77
N LEU A 52 -12.78 7.03 -2.84
CA LEU A 52 -13.77 7.42 -3.86
C LEU A 52 -14.19 8.89 -3.71
N GLN A 53 -14.38 9.37 -2.48
CA GLN A 53 -14.69 10.77 -2.21
C GLN A 53 -13.55 11.70 -2.64
N GLN A 54 -12.29 11.37 -2.34
CA GLN A 54 -11.13 12.13 -2.80
C GLN A 54 -11.07 12.18 -4.33
N LEU A 55 -11.31 11.03 -4.97
CA LEU A 55 -11.37 10.93 -6.42
C LEU A 55 -12.45 11.84 -7.03
N GLN A 56 -13.62 11.94 -6.40
CA GLN A 56 -14.70 12.84 -6.85
C GLN A 56 -14.39 14.32 -6.66
N GLN A 57 -13.68 14.68 -5.59
CA GLN A 57 -13.34 16.07 -5.26
C GLN A 57 -12.23 16.64 -6.14
N ASP A 58 -11.33 15.79 -6.64
CA ASP A 58 -10.20 16.20 -7.45
C ASP A 58 -10.25 15.57 -8.86
N PRO A 59 -10.60 16.33 -9.91
CA PRO A 59 -10.67 15.81 -11.28
C PRO A 59 -9.29 15.46 -11.88
N GLU A 60 -8.18 15.96 -11.32
CA GLU A 60 -6.82 15.60 -11.76
C GLU A 60 -6.28 14.36 -11.03
N SER A 61 -7.07 13.80 -10.10
CA SER A 61 -6.67 12.63 -9.33
C SER A 61 -7.02 11.30 -9.99
N TYR A 62 -6.20 10.29 -9.70
CA TYR A 62 -6.43 8.90 -10.10
C TYR A 62 -6.14 7.96 -8.93
N LEU A 63 -7.03 6.99 -8.71
CA LEU A 63 -6.94 6.05 -7.61
C LEU A 63 -6.26 4.75 -8.06
N ILE A 64 -5.20 4.37 -7.35
CA ILE A 64 -4.60 3.04 -7.43
C ILE A 64 -4.83 2.31 -6.12
N ILE A 65 -5.61 1.23 -6.20
CA ILE A 65 -5.81 0.28 -5.11
C ILE A 65 -4.68 -0.74 -5.19
N SER A 66 -3.83 -0.85 -4.17
CA SER A 66 -2.63 -1.69 -4.22
C SER A 66 -2.66 -2.82 -3.18
N GLY A 67 -2.22 -4.00 -3.61
CA GLY A 67 -2.17 -5.21 -2.79
C GLY A 67 -2.26 -6.47 -3.64
N GLY A 68 -1.34 -7.40 -3.43
CA GLY A 68 -1.20 -8.62 -4.23
C GLY A 68 -1.97 -9.83 -3.70
N GLU A 69 -1.67 -11.00 -4.27
CA GLU A 69 -2.23 -12.30 -3.89
C GLU A 69 -1.49 -12.88 -2.68
N THR A 70 -1.71 -12.30 -1.51
CA THR A 70 -0.90 -12.55 -0.30
C THR A 70 -1.39 -13.71 0.56
N LYS A 71 -2.62 -14.21 0.33
CA LYS A 71 -3.33 -15.19 1.17
C LYS A 71 -3.66 -16.45 0.38
N LEU A 72 -3.00 -17.56 0.71
CA LEU A 72 -3.21 -18.84 0.03
C LEU A 72 -4.65 -19.36 0.19
N ASP A 73 -5.26 -19.17 1.36
CA ASP A 73 -6.62 -19.59 1.70
C ASP A 73 -7.71 -18.83 0.94
N ALA A 74 -7.40 -17.65 0.39
CA ALA A 74 -8.31 -16.86 -0.43
C ALA A 74 -8.26 -17.24 -1.93
N GLY A 75 -7.36 -18.14 -2.34
CA GLY A 75 -7.11 -18.45 -3.74
C GLY A 75 -6.36 -17.33 -4.48
N PRO A 76 -6.29 -17.36 -5.82
CA PRO A 76 -5.55 -16.39 -6.64
C PRO A 76 -6.33 -15.07 -6.77
N ILE A 77 -6.71 -14.49 -5.64
CA ILE A 77 -7.44 -13.21 -5.53
C ILE A 77 -6.48 -12.21 -4.89
N SER A 78 -6.17 -11.14 -5.61
CA SER A 78 -5.38 -10.05 -5.02
C SER A 78 -6.24 -9.23 -4.06
N GLU A 79 -5.61 -8.72 -3.01
CA GLU A 79 -6.27 -7.80 -2.08
C GLU A 79 -6.87 -6.60 -2.84
N SER A 80 -6.11 -6.03 -3.78
CA SER A 80 -6.56 -4.91 -4.62
C SER A 80 -7.78 -5.21 -5.49
N LEU A 81 -7.86 -6.40 -6.07
CA LEU A 81 -9.03 -6.80 -6.86
C LEU A 81 -10.26 -6.89 -5.96
N SER A 82 -10.12 -7.47 -4.77
CA SER A 82 -11.25 -7.58 -3.84
C SER A 82 -11.77 -6.21 -3.38
N TYR A 83 -10.87 -5.26 -3.11
CA TYR A 83 -11.21 -3.88 -2.77
C TYR A 83 -11.85 -3.15 -3.96
N TYR A 84 -11.34 -3.33 -5.18
CA TYR A 84 -11.94 -2.76 -6.39
C TYR A 84 -13.37 -3.26 -6.61
N LEU A 85 -13.63 -4.55 -6.42
CA LEU A 85 -14.97 -5.13 -6.55
C LEU A 85 -15.94 -4.55 -5.51
N LEU A 86 -15.48 -4.34 -4.27
CA LEU A 86 -16.28 -3.66 -3.26
C LEU A 86 -16.52 -2.19 -3.62
N ALA A 87 -15.48 -1.46 -4.02
CA ALA A 87 -15.58 -0.06 -4.46
C ALA A 87 -16.59 0.11 -5.60
N SER A 88 -16.55 -0.78 -6.59
CA SER A 88 -17.48 -0.83 -7.72
C SER A 88 -18.94 -1.01 -7.28
N LYS A 89 -19.21 -1.84 -6.26
CA LYS A 89 -20.57 -1.94 -5.69
C LYS A 89 -20.95 -0.70 -4.90
N LEU A 90 -20.04 -0.15 -4.09
CA LEU A 90 -20.30 1.03 -3.26
C LEU A 90 -20.59 2.29 -4.08
N CYS A 91 -19.97 2.44 -5.25
CA CYS A 91 -20.29 3.50 -6.21
C CYS A 91 -21.39 3.13 -7.21
N GLN A 92 -22.13 2.04 -6.99
CA GLN A 92 -23.23 1.59 -7.85
C GLN A 92 -22.83 1.39 -9.32
N ASN A 93 -21.59 0.95 -9.57
CA ASN A 93 -20.99 0.80 -10.89
C ASN A 93 -20.94 2.10 -11.71
N ASP A 94 -20.82 3.26 -11.06
CA ASP A 94 -20.67 4.54 -11.76
C ASP A 94 -19.38 4.56 -12.59
N SER A 95 -19.56 4.42 -13.90
CA SER A 95 -18.47 4.40 -14.88
C SER A 95 -17.62 5.67 -14.89
N SER A 96 -18.18 6.82 -14.50
CA SER A 96 -17.45 8.10 -14.46
C SER A 96 -16.42 8.15 -13.31
N ILE A 97 -16.69 7.41 -12.24
CA ILE A 97 -15.79 7.22 -11.11
C ILE A 97 -14.80 6.10 -11.44
N LEU A 98 -15.32 4.94 -11.87
CA LEU A 98 -14.52 3.75 -12.12
C LEU A 98 -13.52 3.90 -13.27
N SER A 99 -13.75 4.80 -14.23
CA SER A 99 -12.77 5.13 -15.26
C SER A 99 -11.47 5.73 -14.71
N ARG A 100 -11.48 6.20 -13.45
CA ARG A 100 -10.32 6.77 -12.75
C ARG A 100 -9.80 5.92 -11.59
N VAL A 101 -10.13 4.62 -11.61
CA VAL A 101 -9.67 3.63 -10.63
C VAL A 101 -8.95 2.50 -11.34
N SER A 102 -7.78 2.10 -10.83
CA SER A 102 -7.10 0.88 -11.26
C SER A 102 -6.53 0.09 -10.07
N THR A 103 -6.12 -1.14 -10.33
CA THR A 103 -5.50 -2.03 -9.34
C THR A 103 -4.01 -2.21 -9.60
N GLU A 104 -3.24 -2.29 -8.52
CA GLU A 104 -1.85 -2.77 -8.47
C GLU A 104 -1.87 -4.11 -7.70
N VAL A 105 -1.49 -5.20 -8.36
CA VAL A 105 -1.76 -6.58 -7.92
C VAL A 105 -0.52 -7.35 -7.46
N PHE A 106 0.61 -6.68 -7.25
CA PHE A 106 1.87 -7.34 -6.90
C PHE A 106 2.41 -6.96 -5.52
N ALA A 107 1.95 -5.89 -4.89
CA ALA A 107 2.48 -5.47 -3.59
C ALA A 107 2.26 -6.50 -2.47
N ARG A 108 3.33 -6.81 -1.73
CA ARG A 108 3.34 -7.80 -0.63
C ARG A 108 3.60 -7.14 0.73
N ASP A 109 4.05 -5.89 0.73
CA ASP A 109 4.24 -5.09 1.94
C ASP A 109 3.89 -3.62 1.73
N SER A 110 4.01 -2.82 2.79
CA SER A 110 3.68 -1.39 2.77
C SER A 110 4.58 -0.55 1.85
N PHE A 111 5.84 -0.94 1.67
CA PHE A 111 6.75 -0.20 0.80
C PHE A 111 6.38 -0.45 -0.66
N GLU A 112 6.18 -1.73 -1.02
CA GLU A 112 5.72 -2.14 -2.35
C GLU A 112 4.38 -1.51 -2.73
N ASN A 113 3.45 -1.37 -1.77
CA ASN A 113 2.19 -0.65 -2.01
C ASN A 113 2.42 0.76 -2.57
N VAL A 114 3.47 1.45 -2.13
CA VAL A 114 3.81 2.80 -2.58
C VAL A 114 4.54 2.74 -3.92
N ILE A 115 5.69 2.08 -3.99
CA ILE A 115 6.54 2.11 -5.20
C ILE A 115 5.84 1.47 -6.41
N PHE A 116 5.09 0.38 -6.22
CA PHE A 116 4.39 -0.25 -7.33
C PHE A 116 3.19 0.56 -7.78
N SER A 117 2.54 1.33 -6.89
CA SER A 117 1.52 2.29 -7.30
C SER A 117 2.12 3.42 -8.15
N ILE A 118 3.31 3.91 -7.81
CA ILE A 118 4.03 4.90 -8.64
C ILE A 118 4.37 4.29 -10.01
N CYS A 119 4.85 3.05 -10.06
CA CYS A 119 5.15 2.36 -11.31
C CYS A 119 3.89 2.13 -12.15
N ARG A 120 2.78 1.73 -11.51
CA ARG A 120 1.50 1.49 -12.18
C ARG A 120 0.91 2.78 -12.72
N TYR A 121 1.06 3.89 -12.00
CA TYR A 121 0.67 5.22 -12.48
C TYR A 121 1.45 5.60 -13.75
N TYR A 122 2.77 5.38 -13.76
CA TYR A 122 3.60 5.63 -14.94
C TYR A 122 3.17 4.78 -16.14
N GLU A 123 2.82 3.51 -15.96
CA GLU A 123 2.30 2.67 -17.05
C GLU A 123 1.01 3.22 -17.68
N LEU A 124 0.17 3.89 -16.88
CA LEU A 124 -1.10 4.45 -17.35
C LEU A 124 -0.93 5.81 -18.05
N PHE A 125 0.05 6.62 -17.61
CA PHE A 125 0.14 8.03 -18.01
C PHE A 125 1.48 8.44 -18.65
N ALA A 126 2.47 7.55 -18.70
CA ALA A 126 3.84 7.82 -19.12
C ALA A 126 4.50 9.00 -18.37
N MET A 127 4.01 9.30 -17.16
CA MET A 127 4.51 10.35 -16.29
C MET A 127 4.39 9.94 -14.82
N TYR A 128 5.15 10.58 -13.95
CA TYR A 128 5.08 10.35 -12.50
C TYR A 128 4.16 11.37 -11.83
N PRO A 129 3.54 11.04 -10.68
CA PRO A 129 2.63 11.96 -10.01
C PRO A 129 3.38 13.16 -9.44
N GLU A 130 2.77 14.35 -9.57
CA GLU A 130 3.24 15.57 -8.90
C GLU A 130 2.87 15.54 -7.41
N LYS A 131 1.75 14.89 -7.03
CA LYS A 131 1.25 14.77 -5.66
C LYS A 131 0.83 13.34 -5.34
N ILE A 132 1.06 12.89 -4.10
CA ILE A 132 0.58 11.60 -3.60
C ILE A 132 -0.33 11.82 -2.38
N THR A 133 -1.52 11.23 -2.39
CA THR A 133 -2.36 11.04 -1.20
C THR A 133 -2.44 9.56 -0.85
N ILE A 134 -2.16 9.19 0.39
CA ILE A 134 -2.38 7.83 0.89
C ILE A 134 -3.64 7.83 1.75
N VAL A 135 -4.51 6.82 1.56
CA VAL A 135 -5.66 6.56 2.43
C VAL A 135 -5.44 5.24 3.15
N GLY A 136 -5.37 5.25 4.49
CA GLY A 136 -5.04 4.04 5.25
C GLY A 136 -5.21 4.22 6.75
N PHE A 137 -4.61 3.33 7.54
CA PHE A 137 -4.67 3.45 8.99
C PHE A 137 -3.75 4.54 9.54
N GLU A 138 -4.23 5.33 10.49
CA GLU A 138 -3.51 6.45 11.09
C GLU A 138 -2.23 6.00 11.79
N PHE A 139 -2.27 4.89 12.53
CA PHE A 139 -1.09 4.36 13.22
C PHE A 139 0.07 3.99 12.25
N LYS A 140 -0.19 3.84 10.94
CA LYS A 140 0.84 3.58 9.92
C LYS A 140 1.41 4.84 9.27
N ARG A 141 0.87 6.03 9.57
CA ARG A 141 1.25 7.30 8.91
C ARG A 141 2.75 7.53 8.92
N GLU A 142 3.41 7.37 10.06
CA GLU A 142 4.85 7.58 10.17
C GLU A 142 5.63 6.72 9.17
N ARG A 143 5.30 5.42 9.11
CA ARG A 143 5.96 4.47 8.20
C ARG A 143 5.79 4.87 6.73
N PHE A 144 4.58 5.21 6.31
CA PHE A 144 4.33 5.57 4.92
C PHE A 144 4.93 6.92 4.53
N VAL A 145 4.77 7.93 5.39
CA VAL A 145 5.19 9.30 5.06
C VAL A 145 6.69 9.45 5.26
N LYS A 146 7.21 9.17 6.46
CA LYS A 146 8.62 9.42 6.79
C LYS A 146 9.54 8.37 6.18
N HIS A 147 9.22 7.09 6.34
CA HIS A 147 10.15 6.02 5.94
C HIS A 147 10.04 5.66 4.45
N HIS A 148 8.83 5.48 3.92
CA HIS A 148 8.67 5.07 2.52
C HIS A 148 8.82 6.25 1.56
N LEU A 149 7.99 7.29 1.69
CA LEU A 149 7.95 8.38 0.73
C LEU A 149 9.15 9.33 0.87
N GLN A 150 9.37 9.90 2.05
CA GLN A 150 10.43 10.89 2.25
C GLN A 150 11.82 10.25 2.25
N GLN A 151 12.06 9.30 3.15
CA GLN A 151 13.40 8.74 3.35
C GLN A 151 13.84 7.83 2.21
N ALA A 152 13.01 6.85 1.81
CA ALA A 152 13.40 5.83 0.83
C ALA A 152 13.23 6.26 -0.63
N LEU A 153 12.23 7.10 -0.93
CA LEU A 153 11.88 7.51 -2.28
C LEU A 153 12.17 8.99 -2.59
N LEU A 154 12.64 9.78 -1.64
CA LEU A 154 12.92 11.22 -1.80
C LEU A 154 11.71 12.04 -2.26
N PHE A 155 10.50 11.62 -1.93
CA PHE A 155 9.28 12.35 -2.30
C PHE A 155 9.11 13.60 -1.41
N PRO A 156 8.91 14.80 -1.96
CA PRO A 156 8.86 16.03 -1.18
C PRO A 156 7.67 16.07 -0.21
N GLU A 157 7.91 16.48 1.04
CA GLU A 157 6.88 16.49 2.10
C GLU A 157 5.65 17.33 1.73
N ASN A 158 5.85 18.50 1.10
CA ASN A 158 4.76 19.38 0.65
C ASN A 158 3.90 18.79 -0.48
N ARG A 159 4.32 17.67 -1.07
CA ARG A 159 3.59 16.94 -2.13
C ARG A 159 2.98 15.64 -1.62
N ILE A 160 3.04 15.39 -0.30
CA ILE A 160 2.47 14.21 0.35
C ILE A 160 1.26 14.64 1.19
N ASN A 161 0.16 13.91 1.05
CA ASN A 161 -0.97 13.94 1.96
C ASN A 161 -1.25 12.52 2.47
N TYR A 162 -1.74 12.41 3.70
CA TYR A 162 -2.12 11.12 4.28
C TYR A 162 -3.42 11.29 5.06
N ILE A 163 -4.42 10.50 4.69
CA ILE A 163 -5.75 10.50 5.30
C ILE A 163 -5.88 9.20 6.08
N GLY A 164 -5.82 9.31 7.41
CA GLY A 164 -5.87 8.19 8.32
C GLY A 164 -7.25 7.97 8.93
N ASN A 165 -7.62 6.72 9.12
CA ASN A 165 -8.66 6.32 10.07
C ASN A 165 -8.10 5.31 11.08
N SER A 166 -8.91 4.92 12.06
CA SER A 166 -8.52 4.01 13.13
C SER A 166 -9.46 2.81 13.20
N PRO A 167 -8.99 1.67 13.74
CA PRO A 167 -9.87 0.61 14.24
C PRO A 167 -10.92 1.15 15.23
N ASP A 168 -12.03 0.44 15.38
CA ASP A 168 -13.13 0.76 16.31
C ASP A 168 -13.44 -0.47 17.20
N PRO A 169 -12.62 -0.75 18.23
CA PRO A 169 -12.80 -1.89 19.12
C PRO A 169 -13.97 -1.69 20.11
N LYS A 170 -15.17 -1.45 19.59
CA LYS A 170 -16.38 -1.05 20.35
C LYS A 170 -16.93 -2.07 21.35
N ASP A 171 -16.40 -3.29 21.33
CA ASP A 171 -16.79 -4.34 22.30
C ASP A 171 -15.95 -4.27 23.59
N LEU A 172 -14.91 -3.44 23.63
CA LEU A 172 -14.01 -3.25 24.77
C LEU A 172 -14.48 -2.10 25.68
N ASP A 173 -14.14 -2.16 26.95
CA ASP A 173 -14.33 -1.02 27.87
C ASP A 173 -13.28 0.09 27.65
N GLU A 174 -13.46 1.25 28.31
CA GLU A 174 -12.58 2.42 28.11
C GLU A 174 -11.09 2.13 28.39
N LEU A 175 -10.80 1.33 29.44
CA LEU A 175 -9.44 0.99 29.82
C LEU A 175 -8.83 -0.02 28.83
N GLU A 176 -9.64 -0.98 28.38
CA GLU A 176 -9.26 -1.94 27.35
C GLU A 176 -9.02 -1.27 25.99
N ILE A 177 -9.80 -0.25 25.62
CA ILE A 177 -9.59 0.56 24.41
C ILE A 177 -8.25 1.29 24.48
N GLU A 178 -7.92 1.93 25.61
CA GLU A 178 -6.62 2.61 25.78
C GLU A 178 -5.47 1.61 25.61
N LYS A 179 -5.57 0.45 26.26
CA LYS A 179 -4.58 -0.62 26.16
C LYS A 179 -4.47 -1.16 24.73
N TYR A 180 -5.58 -1.39 24.03
CA TYR A 180 -5.60 -1.84 22.64
C TYR A 180 -4.81 -0.89 21.75
N PHE A 181 -5.06 0.42 21.85
CA PHE A 181 -4.34 1.41 21.04
C PHE A 181 -2.87 1.56 21.44
N GLN A 182 -2.53 1.39 22.72
CA GLN A 182 -1.14 1.34 23.16
C GLN A 182 -0.41 0.15 22.52
N GLU A 183 -0.97 -1.06 22.64
CA GLU A 183 -0.37 -2.29 22.09
C GLU A 183 -0.29 -2.24 20.55
N LEU A 184 -1.28 -1.65 19.90
CA LEU A 184 -1.30 -1.44 18.44
C LEU A 184 -0.14 -0.55 18.00
N ASN A 185 0.06 0.59 18.67
CA ASN A 185 1.15 1.53 18.37
C ASN A 185 2.52 0.92 18.68
N GLU A 186 2.67 0.24 19.81
CA GLU A 186 3.90 -0.46 20.18
C GLU A 186 4.25 -1.56 19.18
N SER A 187 3.24 -2.32 18.73
CA SER A 187 3.40 -3.38 17.74
C SER A 187 3.79 -2.83 16.36
N GLU A 188 3.13 -1.76 15.90
CA GLU A 188 3.50 -1.08 14.65
C GLU A 188 4.93 -0.55 14.72
N PHE A 189 5.32 0.08 15.84
CA PHE A 189 6.66 0.59 16.00
C PHE A 189 7.70 -0.54 15.97
N LYS A 190 7.50 -1.56 16.81
CA LYS A 190 8.42 -2.67 17.01
C LYS A 190 8.57 -3.55 15.77
N TYR A 191 7.47 -3.87 15.09
CA TYR A 191 7.44 -4.86 14.02
C TYR A 191 7.36 -4.28 12.60
N ALA A 192 7.26 -2.96 12.47
CA ALA A 192 7.28 -2.29 11.17
C ALA A 192 8.22 -1.09 11.14
N VAL A 193 7.92 0.01 11.86
CA VAL A 193 8.68 1.27 11.79
C VAL A 193 10.17 1.04 12.04
N LYS A 194 10.53 0.40 13.16
CA LYS A 194 11.92 0.12 13.53
C LYS A 194 12.66 -0.72 12.50
N HIS A 195 11.96 -1.62 11.79
CA HIS A 195 12.58 -2.40 10.73
C HIS A 195 12.84 -1.54 9.49
N PHE A 196 11.84 -0.76 9.04
CA PHE A 196 11.99 0.11 7.86
C PHE A 196 12.91 1.32 8.09
N GLN A 197 13.23 1.68 9.34
CA GLN A 197 14.31 2.63 9.65
C GLN A 197 15.70 2.12 9.21
N ASN A 198 15.90 0.79 9.24
CA ASN A 198 17.19 0.15 8.98
C ASN A 198 17.25 -0.54 7.62
N ASP A 199 16.11 -1.03 7.12
CA ASP A 199 15.98 -1.75 5.85
C ASP A 199 14.85 -1.09 5.04
N TRP A 200 15.20 -0.02 4.32
CA TRP A 200 14.22 0.91 3.75
C TRP A 200 13.33 0.25 2.69
N TYR A 201 13.85 -0.82 2.06
CA TYR A 201 13.22 -1.50 0.94
C TYR A 201 12.73 -2.91 1.31
N GLY A 202 12.93 -3.34 2.55
CA GLY A 202 12.54 -4.66 3.05
C GLY A 202 13.27 -5.81 2.36
N LEU A 203 14.58 -5.68 2.17
CA LEU A 203 15.45 -6.62 1.46
C LEU A 203 16.11 -7.65 2.38
N SER A 204 15.88 -7.58 3.68
CA SER A 204 16.58 -8.42 4.66
C SER A 204 15.73 -8.82 5.86
N GLY A 205 16.28 -9.72 6.68
CA GLY A 205 15.76 -10.02 8.00
C GLY A 205 14.29 -10.48 8.03
N SER A 206 13.51 -9.91 8.94
CA SER A 206 12.09 -10.24 9.13
C SER A 206 11.21 -9.69 8.01
N LEU A 207 11.58 -8.57 7.37
CA LEU A 207 10.81 -7.96 6.29
C LEU A 207 10.84 -8.83 5.04
N LEU A 208 12.03 -9.24 4.58
CA LEU A 208 12.16 -10.13 3.42
C LEU A 208 11.45 -11.47 3.65
N LYS A 209 11.59 -12.06 4.85
CA LYS A 209 10.87 -13.29 5.20
C LYS A 209 9.35 -13.14 5.08
N LYS A 210 8.79 -12.04 5.58
CA LYS A 210 7.35 -11.73 5.45
C LYS A 210 6.97 -11.55 3.98
N LYS A 211 7.78 -10.83 3.20
CA LYS A 211 7.55 -10.56 1.78
C LYS A 211 7.53 -11.84 0.94
N ILE A 212 8.49 -12.75 1.17
CA ILE A 212 8.55 -14.07 0.52
C ILE A 212 7.32 -14.91 0.90
N ALA A 213 6.96 -14.96 2.19
CA ALA A 213 5.80 -15.72 2.66
C ALA A 213 4.47 -15.22 2.09
N ARG A 214 4.39 -13.94 1.72
CA ARG A 214 3.23 -13.29 1.09
C ARG A 214 3.21 -13.40 -0.43
N ASN A 215 3.96 -14.33 -1.03
CA ASN A 215 3.86 -14.68 -2.45
C ASN A 215 3.54 -16.17 -2.67
N PRO A 216 2.43 -16.70 -2.10
CA PRO A 216 2.09 -18.11 -2.22
C PRO A 216 1.85 -18.59 -3.66
N PHE A 217 1.53 -17.67 -4.59
CA PHE A 217 1.25 -17.97 -5.99
C PHE A 217 2.42 -17.66 -6.93
N ASN A 218 3.60 -17.33 -6.40
CA ASN A 218 4.82 -17.10 -7.16
C ASN A 218 4.66 -16.05 -8.29
N ARG A 219 4.00 -14.93 -7.97
CA ARG A 219 3.71 -13.81 -8.89
C ARG A 219 4.86 -12.81 -8.90
N TYR A 220 5.10 -12.20 -10.06
CA TYR A 220 6.14 -11.20 -10.28
C TYR A 220 5.64 -10.09 -11.21
N HIS A 221 6.05 -8.85 -10.93
CA HIS A 221 5.72 -7.69 -11.76
C HIS A 221 6.74 -7.47 -12.89
N GLY A 222 6.34 -6.72 -13.92
CA GLY A 222 7.21 -6.29 -15.02
C GLY A 222 7.74 -4.86 -14.90
N TYR A 223 7.59 -4.20 -13.74
CA TYR A 223 7.83 -2.76 -13.62
C TYR A 223 9.24 -2.28 -14.04
N SER A 224 10.30 -3.09 -13.90
CA SER A 224 11.64 -2.70 -14.39
C SER A 224 11.71 -2.53 -15.90
N GLU A 225 10.84 -3.21 -16.64
CA GLU A 225 10.78 -3.14 -18.11
C GLU A 225 9.88 -1.99 -18.56
N SER A 226 8.80 -1.72 -17.84
CA SER A 226 7.85 -0.66 -18.19
C SER A 226 8.24 0.72 -17.67
N ASN A 227 9.12 0.82 -16.66
CA ASN A 227 9.54 2.07 -16.03
C ASN A 227 11.05 2.32 -16.25
N PRO A 228 11.48 2.81 -17.42
CA PRO A 228 12.91 2.90 -17.76
C PRO A 228 13.70 3.81 -16.79
N LYS A 229 13.10 4.89 -16.28
CA LYS A 229 13.77 5.79 -15.32
C LYS A 229 13.93 5.17 -13.92
N LEU A 230 13.05 4.24 -13.53
CA LEU A 230 13.13 3.54 -12.25
C LEU A 230 13.78 2.16 -12.37
N ALA A 231 14.15 1.72 -13.58
CA ALA A 231 14.55 0.34 -13.84
C ALA A 231 15.73 -0.11 -12.97
N ASP A 232 16.76 0.72 -12.83
CA ASP A 232 17.94 0.39 -12.02
C ASP A 232 17.64 0.36 -10.52
N PHE A 233 16.81 1.29 -10.04
CA PHE A 233 16.29 1.27 -8.67
C PHE A 233 15.50 -0.02 -8.40
N LEU A 234 14.54 -0.35 -9.28
CA LEU A 234 13.69 -1.55 -9.17
C LEU A 234 14.50 -2.85 -9.19
N ARG A 235 15.55 -2.92 -10.02
CA ARG A 235 16.48 -4.05 -10.02
C ARG A 235 17.27 -4.14 -8.71
N ALA A 236 17.67 -3.00 -8.15
CA ALA A 236 18.44 -2.94 -6.91
C ALA A 236 17.62 -3.35 -5.67
N ILE A 237 16.30 -3.17 -5.69
CA ILE A 237 15.39 -3.57 -4.61
C ILE A 237 14.68 -4.92 -4.88
N LYS A 238 15.14 -5.68 -5.88
CA LYS A 238 14.59 -7.00 -6.15
C LYS A 238 14.96 -7.97 -5.03
N ASP A 239 14.04 -8.88 -4.71
CA ASP A 239 14.30 -9.96 -3.75
C ASP A 239 15.33 -10.94 -4.32
N ASP A 240 16.62 -10.73 -4.05
CA ASP A 240 17.66 -11.70 -4.41
C ASP A 240 17.76 -12.80 -3.34
N ILE A 241 17.21 -13.98 -3.66
CA ILE A 241 17.29 -15.16 -2.80
C ILE A 241 18.70 -15.79 -2.86
N THR A 242 19.51 -15.45 -3.87
CA THR A 242 20.77 -16.14 -4.20
C THR A 242 22.04 -15.53 -3.62
N THR A 243 22.00 -14.37 -2.97
CA THR A 243 23.21 -13.70 -2.47
C THR A 243 23.57 -14.10 -1.05
N THR A 244 23.91 -15.38 -0.86
CA THR A 244 24.76 -15.80 0.28
C THR A 244 26.25 -15.71 -0.06
N THR A 245 26.60 -15.41 -1.30
CA THR A 245 27.98 -15.25 -1.75
C THR A 245 28.07 -14.20 -2.85
N THR A 246 28.76 -13.08 -2.59
CA THR A 246 29.31 -12.11 -3.57
C THR A 246 28.45 -10.98 -4.18
N SER A 247 27.33 -10.56 -3.58
CA SER A 247 26.80 -9.22 -3.89
C SER A 247 27.42 -8.21 -2.95
N THR A 248 28.06 -7.17 -3.49
CA THR A 248 28.32 -5.95 -2.73
C THR A 248 27.01 -5.51 -2.09
N THR A 249 26.94 -5.55 -0.76
CA THR A 249 25.78 -5.07 0.00
C THR A 249 25.64 -3.59 -0.32
N ARG A 250 24.72 -3.22 -1.22
CA ARG A 250 24.40 -1.81 -1.46
C ARG A 250 23.73 -1.29 -0.19
N SER A 251 24.26 -0.21 0.37
CA SER A 251 23.58 0.44 1.50
C SER A 251 22.25 1.04 1.04
N ASN A 252 21.37 1.37 1.98
CA ASN A 252 20.11 2.03 1.64
C ASN A 252 20.34 3.31 0.83
N GLU A 253 21.37 4.08 1.19
CA GLU A 253 21.75 5.32 0.52
C GLU A 253 22.21 5.06 -0.91
N ASN A 254 23.06 4.06 -1.15
CA ASN A 254 23.49 3.71 -2.50
C ASN A 254 22.33 3.31 -3.42
N ILE A 255 21.31 2.63 -2.89
CA ILE A 255 20.11 2.31 -3.65
C ILE A 255 19.27 3.58 -3.90
N ARG A 256 19.10 4.43 -2.88
CA ARG A 256 18.36 5.68 -3.00
C ARG A 256 18.98 6.64 -4.01
N ASP A 257 20.30 6.69 -4.12
CA ASP A 257 21.01 7.57 -5.05
C ASP A 257 20.63 7.30 -6.51
N LEU A 258 20.11 6.10 -6.83
CA LEU A 258 19.54 5.77 -8.14
C LEU A 258 18.26 6.56 -8.47
N LEU A 259 17.70 7.29 -7.51
CA LEU A 259 16.51 8.12 -7.67
C LEU A 259 16.82 9.61 -7.86
N LEU A 260 18.08 10.04 -7.79
CA LEU A 260 18.42 11.47 -7.78
C LEU A 260 17.97 12.23 -9.05
N ASP A 261 17.85 11.54 -10.18
CA ASP A 261 17.37 12.12 -11.45
C ASP A 261 15.84 12.02 -11.63
N MET A 262 15.11 11.54 -10.61
CA MET A 262 13.65 11.44 -10.69
C MET A 262 12.98 12.80 -10.60
N VAL A 263 11.91 12.98 -11.38
CA VAL A 263 11.26 14.30 -11.57
C VAL A 263 10.61 14.90 -10.32
N TRP A 264 10.42 14.10 -9.27
CA TRP A 264 9.91 14.58 -7.98
C TRP A 264 11.03 14.94 -7.00
N VAL A 265 12.28 14.55 -7.26
CA VAL A 265 13.42 14.89 -6.43
C VAL A 265 13.85 16.32 -6.78
N GLU A 266 13.87 17.18 -5.76
CA GLU A 266 14.28 18.58 -5.86
C GLU A 266 15.79 18.76 -5.65
#